data_AF-A0A5E7FYR5-F1
#
_entry.id   AF-A0A5E7FYR5-F1
#
_cell.length_a   1.000
_cell.length_b   1.000
_cell.length_c   1.000
_cell.angle_alpha   90.00
_cell.angle_beta   90.00
_cell.angle_gamma   90.00
#
_symmetry.space_group_name_H-M   'P 1'
#
loop_
_entity.id
_entity.type
_entity.pdbx_description
1 polymer ?
#
loop_
_entity_poly.entity_id
_entity_poly.type
_entity_poly.pdbx_seq_one_letter_code
_entity_poly.pdbx_strand_id
1 'polypeptide(L)'
;MKLMEWADLKVLYKRSRKQPNKLLFKRENARRLWPMWAAAASTIPLVVFAGLGIKNPALIPYAYIVLFPWALALYLTRLKALQMVYPRQFAEHAIDRQSSLGKENILCYAFFLEALRDEGYTASKLRELSAYADLTGKPARPALSQNLGFASLVAFMVALCTEVIKATPFFTLGKGWVFVMMGIVLLVISGLILDGIHSPAYERAWVKRYLDMAAYDLEEPVQVIPRDSSEVPTRDAPSAVVTPSPA
;
A
#
# COMPACT_ATOMS: atom_id res chain seq x y z
N MET A 1 0.31 32.35 -5.97
CA MET A 1 0.89 31.73 -4.75
C MET A 1 0.35 30.33 -4.46
N LYS A 2 -0.97 30.08 -4.44
CA LYS A 2 -1.55 28.74 -4.14
C LYS A 2 -1.06 27.56 -5.02
N LEU A 3 -0.71 27.82 -6.28
CA LEU A 3 -0.16 26.81 -7.19
C LEU A 3 1.24 26.30 -6.79
N MET A 4 2.09 27.18 -6.25
CA MET A 4 3.42 26.78 -5.74
C MET A 4 3.27 25.98 -4.45
N GLU A 5 2.44 26.46 -3.52
CA GLU A 5 2.19 25.72 -2.27
C GLU A 5 1.59 24.33 -2.52
N TRP A 6 0.70 24.20 -3.51
CA TRP A 6 0.17 22.91 -3.93
C TRP A 6 1.23 22.00 -4.58
N ALA A 7 2.20 22.58 -5.30
CA ALA A 7 3.31 21.84 -5.89
C ALA A 7 4.27 21.34 -4.80
N ASP A 8 4.61 22.19 -3.83
CA ASP A 8 5.47 21.86 -2.70
C ASP A 8 4.84 20.74 -1.85
N LEU A 9 3.54 20.85 -1.58
CA LEU A 9 2.78 19.82 -0.88
C LEU A 9 2.80 18.46 -1.61
N LYS A 10 2.72 18.46 -2.95
CA LYS A 10 2.87 17.22 -3.73
C LYS A 10 4.26 16.63 -3.63
N VAL A 11 5.29 17.47 -3.58
CA VAL A 11 6.67 17.01 -3.36
C VAL A 11 6.79 16.39 -1.97
N LEU A 12 6.19 17.01 -0.95
CA LEU A 12 6.14 16.51 0.42
C LEU A 12 5.44 15.15 0.48
N TYR A 13 4.26 15.03 -0.14
CA TYR A 13 3.51 13.77 -0.26
C TYR A 13 4.34 12.68 -0.97
N LYS A 14 5.01 13.01 -2.08
CA LYS A 14 5.87 12.05 -2.78
C LYS A 14 7.06 11.61 -1.93
N ARG A 15 7.60 12.51 -1.11
CA ARG A 15 8.70 12.21 -0.18
C ARG A 15 8.22 11.28 0.94
N SER A 16 7.09 11.59 1.57
CA SER A 16 6.53 10.78 2.66
C SER A 16 6.17 9.36 2.20
N ARG A 17 5.67 9.18 0.97
CA ARG A 17 5.43 7.82 0.40
C ARG A 17 6.69 7.02 0.12
N LYS A 18 7.84 7.68 -0.15
CA LYS A 18 9.12 6.99 -0.38
C LYS A 18 9.88 6.69 0.92
N GLN A 19 9.54 7.38 2.00
CA GLN A 19 10.21 7.29 3.29
C GLN A 19 10.16 5.90 3.96
N PRO A 20 9.03 5.16 3.96
CA PRO A 20 8.98 3.80 4.50
C PRO A 20 10.01 2.84 3.89
N ASN A 21 10.34 3.02 2.60
CA ASN A 21 11.31 2.16 1.93
C ASN A 21 12.76 2.50 2.33
N LYS A 22 13.04 3.73 2.78
CA LYS A 22 14.42 4.19 3.02
C LYS A 22 15.13 3.35 4.10
N LEU A 23 14.43 2.94 5.15
CA LEU A 23 15.00 2.13 6.22
C LEU A 23 14.90 0.61 5.97
N LEU A 24 14.00 0.17 5.09
CA LEU A 24 13.90 -1.23 4.67
C LEU A 24 15.15 -1.69 3.89
N PHE A 25 15.72 -0.80 3.07
CA PHE A 25 16.87 -1.10 2.20
C PHE A 25 18.24 -0.77 2.83
N LYS A 26 18.30 -0.37 4.12
CA LYS A 26 19.58 -0.15 4.81
C LYS A 26 20.25 -1.46 5.20
N ARG A 27 21.56 -1.56 4.98
CA ARG A 27 22.38 -2.74 5.31
C ARG A 27 22.34 -3.13 6.78
N GLU A 28 22.23 -2.14 7.68
CA GLU A 28 22.10 -2.33 9.14
C GLU A 28 20.85 -3.15 9.51
N ASN A 29 19.76 -2.98 8.77
CA ASN A 29 18.51 -3.69 9.01
C ASN A 29 18.42 -5.01 8.22
N ALA A 30 19.33 -5.28 7.28
CA ALA A 30 19.24 -6.43 6.38
C ALA A 30 19.18 -7.78 7.11
N ARG A 31 19.93 -7.93 8.21
CA ARG A 31 19.91 -9.15 9.03
C ARG A 31 18.59 -9.34 9.78
N ARG A 32 18.00 -8.26 10.29
CA ARG A 32 16.69 -8.28 10.96
C ARG A 32 15.55 -8.52 9.97
N LEU A 33 15.71 -8.04 8.74
CA LEU A 33 14.75 -8.16 7.65
C LEU A 33 14.97 -9.40 6.76
N TRP A 34 15.78 -10.37 7.21
CA TRP A 34 16.08 -11.60 6.46
C TRP A 34 14.84 -12.27 5.84
N PRO A 35 13.69 -12.42 6.52
CA PRO A 35 12.52 -13.08 5.92
C PRO A 35 11.98 -12.36 4.68
N MET A 36 12.05 -11.03 4.66
CA MET A 36 11.67 -10.23 3.49
C MET A 36 12.68 -10.43 2.35
N TRP A 37 13.98 -10.46 2.66
CA TRP A 37 15.03 -10.70 1.67
C TRP A 37 15.00 -12.12 1.10
N ALA A 38 14.67 -13.12 1.92
CA ALA A 38 14.49 -14.50 1.49
C ALA A 38 13.27 -14.64 0.57
N ALA A 39 12.15 -13.98 0.89
CA ALA A 39 10.98 -13.92 0.01
C ALA A 39 11.25 -13.14 -1.29
N ALA A 40 12.09 -12.10 -1.25
CA ALA A 40 12.54 -11.41 -2.46
C ALA A 40 13.50 -12.28 -3.29
N ALA A 41 14.40 -13.02 -2.66
CA ALA A 41 15.33 -13.93 -3.33
C ALA A 41 14.60 -15.11 -4.00
N SER A 42 13.47 -15.56 -3.44
CA SER A 42 12.64 -16.61 -4.06
C SER A 42 11.97 -16.19 -5.37
N THR A 43 12.07 -14.92 -5.75
CA THR A 43 11.70 -14.44 -7.11
C THR A 43 12.62 -15.04 -8.18
N ILE A 44 13.92 -15.25 -7.88
CA ILE A 44 14.90 -15.80 -8.82
C ILE A 44 14.49 -17.20 -9.30
N PRO A 45 14.25 -18.19 -8.42
CA PRO A 45 13.78 -19.50 -8.87
C PRO A 45 12.41 -19.42 -9.55
N LEU A 46 11.53 -18.50 -9.16
CA LEU A 46 10.24 -18.29 -9.86
C LEU A 46 10.43 -17.86 -11.32
N VAL A 47 11.34 -16.92 -11.57
CA VAL A 47 11.67 -16.44 -12.92
C VAL A 47 12.33 -17.54 -13.75
N VAL A 48 13.25 -18.31 -13.14
CA VAL A 48 13.87 -19.47 -13.81
C VAL A 48 12.80 -20.52 -14.15
N PHE A 49 11.88 -20.80 -13.23
CA PHE A 49 10.78 -21.75 -13.44
C PHE A 49 9.81 -21.28 -14.52
N ALA A 50 9.47 -19.98 -14.56
CA ALA A 50 8.69 -19.38 -15.63
C ALA A 50 9.42 -19.47 -16.99
N GLY A 51 10.73 -19.23 -17.02
CA GLY A 51 11.56 -19.39 -18.22
C GLY A 51 11.62 -20.84 -18.72
N LEU A 52 11.65 -21.81 -17.81
CA LEU A 52 11.53 -23.24 -18.15
C LEU A 52 10.15 -23.60 -18.71
N GLY A 53 9.10 -22.87 -18.30
CA GLY A 53 7.76 -22.97 -18.86
C GLY A 53 7.68 -22.63 -20.35
N ILE A 54 8.61 -21.83 -20.89
CA ILE A 54 8.71 -21.55 -22.33
C ILE A 54 9.08 -22.81 -23.11
N LYS A 55 9.97 -23.65 -22.55
CA LYS A 55 10.37 -24.93 -23.15
C LYS A 55 9.36 -26.04 -22.89
N ASN A 56 8.69 -26.02 -21.73
CA ASN A 56 7.72 -27.03 -21.31
C ASN A 56 6.40 -26.36 -20.90
N PRO A 57 5.43 -26.22 -21.85
CA PRO A 57 4.17 -25.52 -21.62
C PRO A 57 3.33 -26.10 -20.48
N ALA A 58 3.51 -27.39 -20.14
CA ALA A 58 2.84 -28.06 -19.03
C ALA A 58 3.21 -27.50 -17.65
N LEU A 59 4.32 -26.77 -17.51
CA LEU A 59 4.76 -26.16 -16.25
C LEU A 59 4.11 -24.80 -15.97
N ILE A 60 3.53 -24.16 -16.98
CA ILE A 60 2.94 -22.82 -16.90
C ILE A 60 1.82 -22.75 -15.83
N PRO A 61 0.87 -23.70 -15.73
CA PRO A 61 -0.18 -23.65 -14.70
C PRO A 61 0.39 -23.72 -13.27
N TYR A 62 1.42 -24.55 -13.06
CA TYR A 62 2.09 -24.67 -11.76
C TYR A 62 2.82 -23.38 -11.37
N ALA A 63 3.43 -22.68 -12.34
CA ALA A 63 4.05 -21.39 -12.10
C ALA A 63 3.03 -20.35 -11.60
N TYR A 64 1.82 -20.30 -12.19
CA TYR A 64 0.75 -19.42 -11.72
C TYR A 64 0.21 -19.80 -10.35
N ILE A 65 0.08 -21.10 -10.05
CA ILE A 65 -0.35 -21.58 -8.72
C ILE A 65 0.63 -21.15 -7.64
N VAL A 66 1.94 -21.17 -7.91
CA VAL A 66 2.99 -20.77 -6.95
C VAL A 66 3.14 -19.25 -6.86
N LEU A 67 2.74 -18.50 -7.89
CA LEU A 67 2.82 -17.04 -7.93
C LEU A 67 1.94 -16.38 -6.86
N PHE A 68 0.75 -16.90 -6.61
CA PHE A 68 -0.15 -16.34 -5.60
C PHE A 68 0.37 -16.49 -4.15
N PRO A 69 0.76 -17.68 -3.68
CA PRO A 69 1.43 -17.85 -2.38
C PRO A 69 2.71 -17.02 -2.25
N TRP A 70 3.50 -16.91 -3.33
CA TRP A 70 4.70 -16.09 -3.34
C TRP A 70 4.39 -14.59 -3.15
N ALA A 71 3.40 -14.07 -3.88
CA ALA A 71 2.98 -12.67 -3.74
C ALA A 71 2.44 -12.38 -2.33
N LEU A 72 1.67 -13.32 -1.76
CA LEU A 72 1.17 -13.22 -0.39
C LEU A 72 2.32 -13.25 0.64
N ALA A 73 3.29 -14.15 0.48
CA ALA A 73 4.45 -14.23 1.36
C ALA A 73 5.29 -12.95 1.31
N LEU A 74 5.53 -12.39 0.13
CA LEU A 74 6.20 -11.09 -0.03
C LEU A 74 5.45 -9.96 0.67
N TYR A 75 4.13 -9.91 0.49
CA TYR A 75 3.30 -8.90 1.11
C TYR A 75 3.35 -8.97 2.65
N LEU A 76 3.18 -10.17 3.22
CA LEU A 76 3.19 -10.37 4.67
C LEU A 76 4.56 -10.14 5.29
N THR A 77 5.62 -10.60 4.63
CA THR A 77 7.00 -10.38 5.12
C THR A 77 7.39 -8.91 5.07
N ARG A 78 6.98 -8.19 4.02
CA ARG A 78 7.15 -6.73 3.92
C ARG A 78 6.37 -5.99 5.00
N LEU A 79 5.14 -6.40 5.30
CA LEU A 79 4.34 -5.76 6.34
C LEU A 79 4.97 -5.95 7.73
N LYS A 80 5.44 -7.16 8.04
CA LYS A 80 6.21 -7.43 9.28
C LYS A 80 7.51 -6.64 9.34
N ALA A 81 8.21 -6.50 8.21
CA ALA A 81 9.42 -5.70 8.11
C ALA A 81 9.15 -4.23 8.47
N LEU A 82 8.07 -3.65 7.95
CA LEU A 82 7.66 -2.28 8.26
C LEU A 82 7.34 -2.10 9.75
N GLN A 83 6.63 -3.05 10.37
CA GLN A 83 6.32 -3.01 11.80
C GLN A 83 7.59 -3.06 12.66
N MET A 84 8.59 -3.87 12.28
CA MET A 84 9.86 -3.97 13.00
C MET A 84 10.74 -2.71 12.87
N VAL A 85 10.70 -2.04 11.72
CA VAL A 85 11.53 -0.85 11.46
C VAL A 85 10.89 0.42 12.03
N TYR A 86 9.56 0.48 12.11
CA TYR A 86 8.81 1.65 12.55
C TYR A 86 7.85 1.35 13.73
N PRO A 87 8.33 0.76 14.84
CA PRO A 87 7.46 0.35 15.94
C PRO A 87 6.75 1.55 16.60
N ARG A 88 7.40 2.71 16.64
CA ARG A 88 6.84 3.93 17.22
C ARG A 88 5.65 4.45 16.42
N GLN A 89 5.77 4.56 15.10
CA GLN A 89 4.68 5.01 14.23
C GLN A 89 3.49 4.04 14.26
N PHE A 90 3.77 2.72 14.33
CA PHE A 90 2.73 1.70 14.47
C PHE A 90 1.97 1.79 15.79
N ALA A 91 2.66 2.08 16.89
CA ALA A 91 2.04 2.27 18.21
C ALA A 91 1.25 3.58 18.30
N GLU A 92 1.85 4.69 17.86
CA GLU A 92 1.27 6.04 17.97
C GLU A 92 0.00 6.22 17.15
N HIS A 93 -0.07 5.61 15.96
CA HIS A 93 -1.24 5.70 15.07
C HIS A 93 -2.14 4.46 15.12
N ALA A 94 -1.94 3.58 16.11
CA ALA A 94 -2.66 2.31 16.27
C ALA A 94 -2.79 1.50 14.96
N ILE A 95 -1.75 1.53 14.12
CA ILE A 95 -1.75 0.96 12.77
C ILE A 95 -2.07 -0.54 12.80
N ASP A 96 -1.71 -1.21 13.91
CA ASP A 96 -1.95 -2.64 14.07
C ASP A 96 -3.43 -3.03 14.16
N ARG A 97 -4.31 -2.12 14.56
CA ARG A 97 -5.77 -2.34 14.62
C ARG A 97 -6.47 -2.11 13.28
N GLN A 98 -5.78 -1.56 12.29
CA GLN A 98 -6.36 -1.28 10.98
C GLN A 98 -6.20 -2.47 10.01
N SER A 99 -7.00 -2.46 8.94
CA SER A 99 -6.97 -3.51 7.91
C SER A 99 -5.58 -3.67 7.33
N SER A 100 -5.14 -4.92 7.11
CA SER A 100 -3.79 -5.23 6.61
C SER A 100 -3.44 -4.45 5.35
N LEU A 101 -4.38 -4.39 4.39
CA LEU A 101 -4.27 -3.64 3.13
C LEU A 101 -4.12 -2.11 3.33
N GLY A 102 -4.59 -1.56 4.45
CA GLY A 102 -4.50 -0.14 4.78
C GLY A 102 -3.23 0.26 5.55
N LYS A 103 -2.54 -0.69 6.21
CA LYS A 103 -1.42 -0.41 7.12
C LYS A 103 -0.29 0.42 6.50
N GLU A 104 0.10 0.11 5.27
CA GLU A 104 1.13 0.86 4.56
C GLU A 104 0.68 2.30 4.23
N ASN A 105 -0.59 2.48 3.88
CA ASN A 105 -1.14 3.81 3.60
C ASN A 105 -1.20 4.67 4.87
N ILE A 106 -1.53 4.10 6.02
CA ILE A 106 -1.55 4.84 7.29
C ILE A 106 -0.13 5.19 7.72
N LEU A 107 0.83 4.29 7.48
CA LEU A 107 2.24 4.60 7.74
C LEU A 107 2.75 5.75 6.85
N CYS A 108 2.39 5.76 5.57
CA CYS A 108 2.70 6.88 4.67
C CYS A 108 2.03 8.19 5.14
N TYR A 109 0.80 8.10 5.66
CA TYR A 109 0.10 9.22 6.25
C TYR A 109 0.80 9.75 7.51
N ALA A 110 1.25 8.88 8.42
CA ALA A 110 1.98 9.28 9.62
C ALA A 110 3.24 10.09 9.27
N PHE A 111 4.01 9.66 8.27
CA PHE A 111 5.16 10.45 7.78
C PHE A 111 4.76 11.77 7.12
N PHE A 112 3.60 11.79 6.44
CA PHE A 112 3.09 13.02 5.86
C PHE A 112 2.67 14.02 6.94
N LEU A 113 2.01 13.56 8.00
CA LEU A 113 1.59 14.37 9.14
C LEU A 113 2.81 14.93 9.91
N GLU A 114 3.82 14.10 10.16
CA GLU A 114 5.08 14.52 10.79
C GLU A 114 5.78 15.60 9.95
N ALA A 115 5.87 15.41 8.63
CA ALA A 115 6.47 16.38 7.73
C ALA A 115 5.68 17.70 7.65
N LEU A 116 4.34 17.64 7.73
CA LEU A 116 3.49 18.84 7.79
C LEU A 116 3.67 19.61 9.10
N ARG A 117 3.87 18.92 10.23
CA ARG A 117 4.18 19.53 11.53
C ARG A 117 5.55 20.21 11.52
N ASP A 118 6.56 19.55 10.95
CA ASP A 118 7.91 20.09 10.84
C ASP A 118 7.98 21.35 9.96
N GLU A 119 7.17 21.40 8.89
CA GLU A 119 7.06 22.58 8.02
C GLU A 119 6.09 23.66 8.56
N GLY A 120 5.48 23.44 9.73
CA GLY A 120 4.66 24.43 10.43
C GLY A 120 3.29 24.69 9.80
N TYR A 121 2.72 23.71 9.09
CA TYR A 121 1.38 23.84 8.52
C TYR A 121 0.31 23.85 9.61
N THR A 122 -0.64 24.79 9.49
CA THR A 122 -1.82 24.88 10.36
C THR A 122 -3.03 24.19 9.73
N ALA A 123 -3.96 23.71 10.56
CA ALA A 123 -5.18 23.07 10.07
C ALA A 123 -6.01 23.93 9.12
N SER A 124 -6.11 25.24 9.39
CA SER A 124 -6.80 26.20 8.51
C SER A 124 -6.17 26.26 7.12
N LYS A 125 -4.84 26.26 7.03
CA LYS A 125 -4.10 26.25 5.76
C LYS A 125 -4.30 24.95 5.00
N LEU A 126 -4.36 23.81 5.69
CA LEU A 126 -4.63 22.51 5.06
C LEU A 126 -6.05 22.40 4.50
N ARG A 127 -7.06 22.93 5.20
CA ARG A 127 -8.45 23.00 4.70
C ARG A 127 -8.56 23.88 3.46
N GLU A 128 -7.85 25.00 3.43
CA GLU A 128 -7.83 25.87 2.26
C GLU A 128 -7.19 25.16 1.05
N LEU A 129 -6.11 24.41 1.27
CA LEU A 129 -5.47 23.58 0.25
C LEU A 129 -6.34 22.40 -0.19
N SER A 130 -7.12 21.78 0.71
CA SER A 130 -8.03 20.69 0.35
C SER A 130 -9.21 21.19 -0.47
N ALA A 131 -9.76 22.37 -0.14
CA ALA A 131 -10.76 23.05 -0.96
C ALA A 131 -10.20 23.45 -2.34
N TYR A 132 -8.93 23.88 -2.41
CA TYR A 132 -8.27 24.13 -3.69
C TYR A 132 -8.09 22.85 -4.53
N ALA A 133 -7.88 21.70 -3.90
CA ALA A 133 -7.80 20.41 -4.58
C ALA A 133 -9.08 20.10 -5.36
N ASP A 134 -10.25 20.44 -4.79
CA ASP A 134 -11.55 20.24 -5.45
C ASP A 134 -11.72 21.10 -6.70
N LEU A 135 -11.16 22.32 -6.70
CA LEU A 135 -11.20 23.22 -7.86
C LEU A 135 -10.28 22.76 -9.01
N THR A 136 -9.25 21.97 -8.71
CA THR A 136 -8.27 21.48 -9.70
C THR A 136 -8.53 20.04 -10.16
N GLY A 137 -9.54 19.37 -9.58
CA GLY A 137 -9.98 18.03 -9.93
C GLY A 137 -10.77 18.00 -11.24
N LYS A 138 -10.62 16.93 -12.04
CA LYS A 138 -11.60 16.64 -13.09
C LYS A 138 -12.92 16.26 -12.40
N PRO A 139 -14.07 16.80 -12.82
CA PRO A 139 -15.36 16.41 -12.24
C PRO A 139 -15.56 14.90 -12.38
N ALA A 140 -16.20 14.28 -11.39
CA ALA A 140 -16.56 12.88 -11.43
C ALA A 140 -17.42 12.63 -12.67
N ARG A 141 -16.87 11.93 -13.66
CA ARG A 141 -17.65 11.53 -14.84
C ARG A 141 -18.49 10.32 -14.45
N PRO A 142 -19.78 10.29 -14.81
CA PRO A 142 -20.57 9.07 -14.66
C PRO A 142 -19.86 7.93 -15.41
N ALA A 143 -19.90 6.73 -14.82
CA ALA A 143 -19.23 5.59 -15.43
C ALA A 143 -19.86 5.32 -16.80
N LEU A 144 -19.03 5.07 -17.83
CA LEU A 144 -19.53 4.80 -19.19
C LEU A 144 -20.51 3.60 -19.21
N SER A 145 -20.36 2.68 -18.25
CA SER A 145 -21.27 1.53 -18.02
C SER A 145 -22.67 1.93 -17.58
N GLN A 146 -22.88 3.14 -17.06
CA GLN A 146 -24.21 3.66 -16.70
C GLN A 146 -24.98 4.15 -17.92
N ASN A 147 -24.31 4.34 -19.06
CA ASN A 147 -24.99 4.61 -20.32
C ASN A 147 -25.53 3.29 -20.91
N LEU A 148 -26.84 3.08 -20.78
CA LEU A 148 -27.53 1.87 -21.23
C LEU A 148 -27.25 1.53 -22.70
N GLY A 149 -27.15 2.54 -23.58
CA GLY A 149 -26.84 2.35 -24.99
C GLY A 149 -25.40 1.88 -25.25
N PHE A 150 -24.45 2.31 -24.41
CA PHE A 150 -23.08 1.82 -24.49
C PHE A 150 -22.98 0.38 -23.96
N ALA A 151 -23.62 0.09 -22.82
CA ALA A 151 -23.64 -1.25 -22.24
C ALA A 151 -24.30 -2.28 -23.18
N SER A 152 -25.40 -1.92 -23.85
CA SER A 152 -26.07 -2.80 -24.81
C SER A 152 -25.23 -3.06 -26.06
N LEU A 153 -24.55 -2.03 -26.58
CA LEU A 153 -23.63 -2.19 -27.71
C LEU A 153 -22.45 -3.11 -27.34
N VAL A 154 -21.85 -2.94 -26.16
CA VAL A 154 -20.78 -3.81 -25.68
C VAL A 154 -21.27 -5.25 -25.53
N ALA A 155 -22.44 -5.47 -24.92
CA ALA A 155 -23.02 -6.80 -24.78
C ALA A 155 -23.29 -7.47 -26.14
N PHE A 156 -23.81 -6.71 -27.11
CA PHE A 156 -24.03 -7.17 -28.47
C PHE A 156 -22.72 -7.57 -29.16
N MET A 157 -21.67 -6.75 -29.05
CA MET A 157 -20.36 -7.04 -29.62
C MET A 157 -19.73 -8.29 -28.96
N VAL A 158 -19.87 -8.44 -27.65
CA VAL A 158 -19.41 -9.65 -26.93
C VAL A 158 -20.13 -10.90 -27.43
N ALA A 159 -21.46 -10.84 -27.64
CA ALA A 159 -22.23 -11.96 -28.18
C ALA A 159 -21.78 -12.33 -29.59
N LEU A 160 -21.64 -11.35 -30.49
CA LEU A 160 -21.14 -11.58 -31.86
C LEU A 160 -19.74 -12.18 -31.86
N CYS A 161 -18.80 -11.61 -31.09
CA CYS A 161 -17.45 -12.13 -30.98
C CYS A 161 -17.44 -13.56 -30.43
N THR A 162 -18.29 -13.88 -29.46
CA THR A 162 -18.38 -15.23 -28.88
C THR A 162 -18.80 -16.25 -29.93
N GLU A 163 -19.83 -15.96 -30.73
CA GLU A 163 -20.29 -16.87 -31.78
C GLU A 163 -19.25 -17.02 -32.91
N VAL A 164 -18.58 -15.93 -33.30
CA VAL A 164 -17.49 -15.99 -34.28
C VAL A 164 -16.31 -16.83 -33.78
N ILE A 165 -15.92 -16.68 -32.50
CA ILE A 165 -14.84 -17.46 -31.88
C ILE A 165 -15.20 -18.96 -31.83
N LYS A 166 -16.44 -19.30 -31.48
CA LYS A 166 -16.90 -20.70 -31.48
C LYS A 166 -16.88 -21.32 -32.88
N ALA A 167 -17.18 -20.53 -33.91
CA ALA A 167 -17.16 -20.96 -35.30
C ALA A 167 -15.74 -21.11 -35.87
N THR A 168 -14.70 -20.66 -35.17
CA THR A 168 -13.32 -20.72 -35.68
C THR A 168 -12.71 -22.10 -35.45
N PRO A 169 -11.98 -22.68 -36.43
CA PRO A 169 -11.38 -24.01 -36.32
C PRO A 169 -10.40 -24.17 -35.14
N PHE A 170 -9.79 -23.08 -34.66
CA PHE A 170 -8.94 -23.10 -33.47
C PHE A 170 -9.70 -23.50 -32.20
N PHE A 171 -10.97 -23.14 -32.08
CA PHE A 171 -11.79 -23.46 -30.91
C PHE A 171 -12.33 -24.89 -30.99
N THR A 172 -12.73 -25.34 -32.19
CA THR A 172 -13.25 -26.70 -32.43
C THR A 172 -12.17 -27.79 -32.36
N LEU A 173 -10.91 -27.45 -32.62
CA LEU A 173 -9.74 -28.34 -32.45
C LEU A 173 -9.23 -28.44 -31.00
N GLY A 174 -10.01 -27.97 -30.00
CA GLY A 174 -9.64 -28.05 -28.59
C GLY A 174 -8.52 -27.10 -28.16
N LYS A 175 -8.12 -26.14 -29.01
CA LYS A 175 -7.09 -25.12 -28.70
C LYS A 175 -7.69 -23.83 -28.13
N GLY A 176 -8.92 -23.88 -27.61
CA GLY A 176 -9.62 -22.73 -27.01
C GLY A 176 -8.85 -22.06 -25.87
N TRP A 177 -7.94 -22.78 -25.20
CA TRP A 177 -7.05 -22.23 -24.16
C TRP A 177 -6.18 -21.06 -24.67
N VAL A 178 -5.83 -21.03 -25.96
CA VAL A 178 -5.02 -19.95 -26.57
C VAL A 178 -5.78 -18.62 -26.52
N PHE A 179 -7.08 -18.63 -26.84
CA PHE A 179 -7.92 -17.43 -26.76
C PHE A 179 -8.11 -16.97 -25.31
N VAL A 180 -8.25 -17.91 -24.38
CA VAL A 180 -8.32 -17.60 -22.94
C VAL A 180 -7.04 -16.91 -22.47
N MET A 181 -5.87 -17.43 -22.84
CA MET A 181 -4.58 -16.82 -22.47
C MET A 181 -4.38 -15.46 -23.11
N MET A 182 -4.75 -15.30 -24.39
CA MET A 182 -4.71 -14.00 -25.06
C MET A 182 -5.64 -12.97 -24.38
N GLY A 183 -6.83 -13.40 -23.96
CA GLY A 183 -7.77 -12.57 -23.19
C GLY A 183 -7.21 -12.16 -21.83
N ILE A 184 -6.57 -13.07 -21.10
CA ILE A 184 -5.90 -12.77 -19.83
C ILE A 184 -4.77 -11.74 -20.04
N VAL A 185 -3.93 -11.92 -21.06
CA VAL A 185 -2.86 -10.96 -21.38
C VAL A 185 -3.44 -9.59 -21.72
N LEU A 186 -4.50 -9.53 -22.53
CA LEU A 186 -5.15 -8.27 -22.90
C LEU A 186 -5.80 -7.58 -21.69
N LEU A 187 -6.39 -8.35 -20.76
CA LEU A 187 -6.93 -7.82 -19.51
C LEU A 187 -5.83 -7.23 -18.62
N VAL A 188 -4.68 -7.91 -18.52
CA VAL A 188 -3.53 -7.40 -17.77
C VAL A 188 -3.00 -6.10 -18.39
N ILE A 189 -2.80 -6.06 -19.71
CA ILE A 189 -2.35 -4.85 -20.42
C ILE A 189 -3.35 -3.72 -20.24
N SER A 190 -4.65 -4.00 -20.42
CA SER A 190 -5.71 -3.00 -20.23
C SER A 190 -5.71 -2.48 -18.79
N GLY A 191 -5.55 -3.36 -17.80
CA GLY A 191 -5.41 -2.99 -16.40
C GLY A 191 -4.23 -2.06 -16.16
N LEU A 192 -3.05 -2.35 -16.71
CA LEU A 192 -1.86 -1.49 -16.60
C LEU A 192 -2.06 -0.11 -17.24
N ILE A 193 -2.70 -0.06 -18.42
CA ILE A 193 -3.03 1.20 -19.10
C ILE A 193 -4.03 2.00 -18.28
N LEU A 194 -5.10 1.36 -17.77
CA LEU A 194 -6.08 2.03 -16.92
C LEU A 194 -5.44 2.54 -15.63
N ASP A 195 -4.56 1.75 -15.01
CA ASP A 195 -3.86 2.15 -13.79
C ASP A 195 -2.95 3.35 -14.06
N GLY A 196 -2.23 3.37 -15.19
CA GLY A 196 -1.44 4.52 -15.64
C GLY A 196 -2.27 5.78 -15.90
N ILE A 197 -3.43 5.66 -16.56
CA ILE A 197 -4.34 6.79 -16.85
C ILE A 197 -4.97 7.35 -15.59
N HIS A 198 -5.37 6.48 -14.65
CA HIS A 198 -6.04 6.90 -13.42
C HIS A 198 -5.06 7.26 -12.31
N SER A 199 -3.79 6.85 -12.39
CA SER A 199 -2.73 7.18 -11.42
C SER A 199 -2.73 8.66 -10.99
N PRO A 200 -2.75 9.66 -11.89
CA PRO A 200 -2.76 11.07 -11.46
C PRO A 200 -4.07 11.52 -10.82
N ALA A 201 -5.21 10.89 -11.15
CA ALA A 201 -6.49 11.17 -10.51
C ALA A 201 -6.56 10.54 -9.12
N TYR A 202 -6.11 9.28 -8.99
CA TYR A 202 -5.97 8.60 -7.72
C TYR A 202 -4.99 9.30 -6.79
N GLU A 203 -3.82 9.73 -7.29
CA GLU A 203 -2.83 10.47 -6.49
C GLU A 203 -3.45 11.74 -5.89
N ARG A 204 -4.21 12.51 -6.67
CA ARG A 204 -4.89 13.72 -6.17
C ARG A 204 -5.95 13.40 -5.12
N ALA A 205 -6.77 12.38 -5.34
CA ALA A 205 -7.77 11.94 -4.36
C ALA A 205 -7.11 11.49 -3.05
N TRP A 206 -5.97 10.81 -3.12
CA TRP A 206 -5.18 10.42 -1.96
C TRP A 206 -4.55 11.63 -1.23
N VAL A 207 -3.97 12.58 -1.97
CA VAL A 207 -3.45 13.82 -1.38
C VAL A 207 -4.56 14.59 -0.66
N LYS A 208 -5.74 14.73 -1.29
CA LYS A 208 -6.90 15.35 -0.65
C LYS A 208 -7.29 14.64 0.64
N ARG A 209 -7.44 13.30 0.60
CA ARG A 209 -7.79 12.51 1.77
C ARG A 209 -6.79 12.68 2.91
N TYR A 210 -5.49 12.74 2.60
CA TYR A 210 -4.44 12.97 3.59
C TYR A 210 -4.49 14.38 4.17
N LEU A 211 -4.82 15.39 3.36
CA LEU A 211 -5.01 16.76 3.85
C LEU A 211 -6.21 16.89 4.77
N ASP A 212 -7.33 16.27 4.41
CA ASP A 212 -8.54 16.29 5.23
C ASP A 212 -8.31 15.57 6.57
N MET A 213 -7.61 14.43 6.55
CA MET A 213 -7.19 13.73 7.78
C MET A 213 -6.22 14.56 8.61
N ALA A 214 -5.20 15.15 7.99
CA ALA A 214 -4.20 15.95 8.70
C ALA A 214 -4.81 17.22 9.30
N ALA A 215 -5.74 17.87 8.60
CA ALA A 215 -6.46 19.02 9.13
C ALA A 215 -7.27 18.67 10.38
N TYR A 216 -7.83 17.46 10.45
CA TYR A 216 -8.53 16.96 11.63
C TYR A 216 -7.55 16.66 12.79
N ASP A 217 -6.48 15.92 12.52
CA ASP A 217 -5.47 15.52 13.52
C ASP A 217 -4.57 16.69 14.02
N LEU A 218 -4.60 17.84 13.34
CA LEU A 218 -3.94 19.08 13.75
C LEU A 218 -4.87 20.01 14.55
N GLU A 219 -6.19 19.82 14.48
CA GLU A 219 -7.16 20.57 15.29
C GLU A 219 -7.36 19.99 16.67
N GLU A 220 -7.26 18.67 16.79
CA GLU A 220 -7.14 18.04 18.09
C GLU A 220 -5.71 18.25 18.61
N PRO A 221 -5.50 19.03 19.68
CA PRO A 221 -4.19 19.11 20.29
C PRO A 221 -3.85 17.69 20.74
N VAL A 222 -2.79 17.14 20.16
CA VAL A 222 -2.19 15.88 20.63
C VAL A 222 -2.13 15.96 22.14
N GLN A 223 -2.84 15.06 22.83
CA GLN A 223 -2.53 14.76 24.22
C GLN A 223 -1.09 14.26 24.22
N VAL A 224 -0.17 15.20 24.38
CA VAL A 224 1.23 14.92 24.69
C VAL A 224 1.14 14.24 26.04
N ILE A 225 1.18 12.90 26.05
CA ILE A 225 1.49 12.17 27.27
C ILE A 225 2.84 12.75 27.72
N PRO A 226 2.90 13.39 28.90
CA PRO A 226 4.05 14.17 29.30
C PRO A 226 5.34 13.35 29.21
N ARG A 227 6.34 13.94 28.57
CA ARG A 227 7.73 13.63 28.85
C ARG A 227 7.93 13.85 30.36
N ASP A 228 8.36 12.78 31.03
CA ASP A 228 9.00 12.75 32.35
C ASP A 228 8.06 12.67 33.57
N SER A 229 8.05 11.50 34.24
CA SER A 229 8.19 11.30 35.70
C SER A 229 7.66 9.93 36.15
N SER A 230 8.59 9.01 36.43
CA SER A 230 8.59 7.99 37.51
C SER A 230 9.69 6.97 37.16
N GLU A 231 10.94 7.33 37.42
CA GLU A 231 11.63 6.87 38.64
C GLU A 231 11.51 5.35 38.84
N VAL A 232 12.62 4.68 38.52
CA VAL A 232 12.96 3.38 39.08
C VAL A 232 12.91 3.50 40.61
N PRO A 233 12.11 2.70 41.34
CA PRO A 233 12.28 2.62 42.78
C PRO A 233 13.53 1.78 43.03
N THR A 234 14.64 2.47 43.31
CA THR A 234 15.80 1.96 44.02
C THR A 234 15.32 1.39 45.35
N ARG A 235 15.23 0.07 45.46
CA ARG A 235 14.95 -0.62 46.72
C ARG A 235 16.28 -0.87 47.43
N ASP A 236 16.85 0.20 47.99
CA ASP A 236 17.90 0.07 48.99
C ASP A 236 17.26 -0.44 50.30
N ALA A 237 17.79 -1.57 50.78
CA ALA A 237 17.63 -1.99 52.17
C ALA A 237 18.28 -0.94 53.09
N PRO A 238 17.88 -0.85 54.38
CA PRO A 238 18.69 -1.55 55.37
C PRO A 238 17.99 -2.06 56.65
N SER A 239 18.62 -3.10 57.20
CA SER A 239 18.91 -3.37 58.62
C SER A 239 17.81 -3.70 59.65
N ALA A 240 17.85 -4.97 60.06
CA ALA A 240 18.01 -5.47 61.43
C ALA A 240 16.95 -5.16 62.51
N VAL A 241 16.22 -6.22 62.89
CA VAL A 241 15.69 -6.44 64.25
C VAL A 241 15.96 -7.93 64.56
N VAL A 242 17.09 -8.26 65.16
CA VAL A 242 17.27 -8.58 66.59
C VAL A 242 16.32 -9.70 67.07
N THR A 243 16.88 -10.90 67.16
CA THR A 243 16.41 -12.06 67.92
C THR A 243 16.27 -11.73 69.41
N PRO A 244 15.34 -12.40 70.11
CA PRO A 244 15.54 -12.76 71.50
C PRO A 244 15.63 -14.29 71.66
N SER A 245 16.57 -14.69 72.52
CA SER A 245 16.76 -16.01 73.15
C SER A 245 17.08 -15.71 74.63
N PRO A 246 16.99 -16.64 75.60
CA PRO A 246 16.30 -17.93 75.70
C PRO A 246 15.40 -18.03 76.97
N ALA A 247 14.69 -19.15 77.12
CA ALA A 247 14.59 -19.92 78.37
C ALA A 247 14.35 -21.39 78.01
#